data_AF-A0A2E7A2L8-F1
#
_entry.id   AF-A0A2E7A2L8-F1
#
_cell.length_a   1.000
_cell.length_b   1.000
_cell.length_c   1.000
_cell.angle_alpha   90.00
_cell.angle_beta   90.00
_cell.angle_gamma   90.00
#
_symmetry.space_group_name_H-M   'P 1'
#
loop_
_entity.id
_entity.type
_entity.pdbx_description
1 polymer ?
#
loop_
_entity_poly.entity_id
_entity_poly.type
_entity_poly.pdbx_seq_one_letter_code
_entity_poly.pdbx_strand_id
1 'polypeptide(L)'
;MSEIVRGLKDLVFTAFNDQVFALDRYTGEMAWEWECDDATLASPAILLDGDRLIVSFNGYTYCLDPVTGALVWKNPLKGKGTGVPVLASIHGTSGAPVPRPKHGGDDDSGVHVSVNT
;
A
#
# COMPACT_ATOMS: atom_id res chain seq x y z
N MET A 1 -9.55 30.65 6.75
CA MET A 1 -8.90 29.54 6.04
C MET A 1 -9.33 28.27 6.73
N SER A 2 -10.10 27.41 6.06
CA SER A 2 -10.50 26.12 6.62
C SER A 2 -9.29 25.19 6.59
N GLU A 3 -8.90 24.69 7.76
CA GLU A 3 -7.93 23.61 7.90
C GLU A 3 -8.53 22.38 7.22
N ILE A 4 -7.95 21.96 6.10
CA ILE A 4 -8.35 20.71 5.45
C ILE A 4 -7.86 19.59 6.38
N VAL A 5 -8.79 18.99 7.12
CA VAL A 5 -8.52 17.78 7.89
C VAL A 5 -8.23 16.67 6.87
N ARG A 6 -6.96 16.27 6.74
CA ARG A 6 -6.54 15.23 5.79
C ARG A 6 -7.03 13.87 6.27
N GLY A 7 -7.85 13.20 5.47
CA GLY A 7 -8.26 11.82 5.74
C GLY A 7 -7.26 10.83 5.17
N LEU A 8 -7.27 9.59 5.67
CA LEU A 8 -6.42 8.49 5.18
C LEU A 8 -6.49 8.30 3.65
N LYS A 9 -7.67 8.53 3.06
CA LYS A 9 -7.92 8.39 1.62
C LYS A 9 -7.31 9.51 0.78
N ASP A 10 -6.84 10.58 1.41
CA ASP A 10 -6.22 11.74 0.77
C ASP A 10 -4.70 11.62 0.72
N LEU A 11 -4.14 10.55 1.27
CA LEU A 11 -2.70 10.35 1.40
C LEU A 11 -2.18 9.27 0.44
N VAL A 12 -1.02 9.53 -0.13
CA VAL A 12 -0.18 8.56 -0.85
C VAL A 12 1.06 8.32 -0.01
N PHE A 13 1.37 7.05 0.25
CA PHE A 13 2.55 6.66 1.02
C PHE A 13 3.68 6.22 0.11
N THR A 14 4.89 6.69 0.39
CA THR A 14 6.11 6.25 -0.26
C THR A 14 7.22 6.10 0.77
N ALA A 15 8.17 5.23 0.51
CA ALA A 15 9.32 5.03 1.36
C ALA A 15 10.55 4.78 0.50
N PHE A 16 11.66 5.42 0.86
CA PHE A 16 12.95 5.20 0.23
C PHE A 16 14.06 5.51 1.23
N ASN A 17 15.18 4.80 1.11
CA ASN A 17 16.23 4.75 2.12
C ASN A 17 15.63 4.40 3.49
N ASP A 18 15.63 5.38 4.37
CA ASP A 18 15.39 5.25 5.81
C ASP A 18 14.18 6.07 6.25
N GLN A 19 13.42 6.57 5.26
CA GLN A 19 12.37 7.55 5.44
C GLN A 19 11.06 7.06 4.83
N VAL A 20 9.97 7.48 5.47
CA VAL A 20 8.59 7.26 5.03
C VAL A 20 7.94 8.62 4.89
N PHE A 21 7.23 8.81 3.79
CA PHE A 21 6.54 10.04 3.49
C PHE A 21 5.07 9.76 3.22
N ALA A 22 4.22 10.69 3.64
CA ALA A 22 2.89 10.81 3.10
C ALA A 22 2.79 12.09 2.28
N LEU A 23 2.22 11.96 1.09
CA LEU A 23 1.94 13.06 0.18
C LEU A 23 0.44 13.25 0.07
N ASP A 24 0.00 14.49 -0.05
CA ASP A 24 -1.35 14.81 -0.50
C ASP A 24 -1.56 14.22 -1.90
N ARG A 25 -2.62 13.43 -2.08
CA ARG A 25 -2.90 12.76 -3.35
C ARG A 25 -3.27 13.71 -4.48
N TYR A 26 -3.72 14.92 -4.17
CA TYR A 26 -4.23 15.89 -5.13
C TYR A 26 -3.16 16.92 -5.50
N THR A 27 -2.36 17.35 -4.53
CA THR A 27 -1.34 18.39 -4.74
C THR A 27 0.08 17.82 -4.84
N GLY A 28 0.31 16.61 -4.32
CA GLY A 28 1.65 16.04 -4.18
C GLY A 28 2.47 16.66 -3.05
N GLU A 29 1.90 17.60 -2.28
CA GLU A 29 2.59 18.23 -1.17
C GLU A 29 2.79 17.25 -0.01
N MET A 30 3.96 17.32 0.61
CA MET A 30 4.28 16.49 1.77
C MET A 30 3.33 16.80 2.93
N ALA A 31 2.60 15.78 3.40
CA ALA A 31 1.73 15.83 4.56
C ALA A 31 2.53 15.63 5.85
N TRP A 32 3.39 14.61 5.84
CA TRP A 32 4.30 14.28 6.93
C TRP A 32 5.48 13.44 6.42
N GLU A 33 6.52 13.41 7.24
CA GLU A 33 7.74 12.63 7.06
C GLU A 33 8.07 11.92 8.37
N TRP A 34 8.55 10.69 8.26
CA TRP A 34 9.06 9.91 9.38
C TRP A 34 10.41 9.32 9.00
N GLU A 35 11.40 9.48 9.87
CA GLU A 35 12.76 8.96 9.69
C GLU A 35 13.04 7.86 10.71
N CYS A 36 13.67 6.78 10.25
CA CYS A 36 14.12 5.71 11.11
C CYS A 36 15.46 6.09 11.75
N ASP A 37 15.53 6.15 13.08
CA ASP A 37 16.77 6.50 13.79
C ASP A 37 17.93 5.49 13.58
N ASP A 38 17.62 4.22 13.27
CA ASP A 38 18.57 3.09 13.25
C ASP A 38 19.14 2.76 11.85
N ALA A 39 19.21 3.74 10.97
CA ALA A 39 19.16 3.42 9.55
C ALA A 39 20.51 3.34 8.82
N THR A 40 20.55 2.38 7.90
CA THR A 40 21.66 1.99 7.03
C THR A 40 21.03 1.66 5.69
N LEU A 41 21.63 1.97 4.53
CA LEU A 41 21.12 1.65 3.18
C LEU A 41 20.05 0.52 3.12
N ALA A 42 18.77 0.90 3.20
CA ALA A 42 17.65 -0.04 3.32
C ALA A 42 16.81 -0.11 2.04
N SER A 43 16.14 -1.26 1.86
CA SER A 43 15.06 -1.41 0.89
C SER A 43 13.73 -1.51 1.63
N PRO A 44 12.94 -0.43 1.75
CA PRO A 44 11.67 -0.46 2.44
C PRO A 44 10.66 -1.41 1.82
N ALA A 45 9.79 -1.96 2.67
CA ALA A 45 8.46 -2.41 2.27
C ALA A 45 7.41 -1.64 3.08
N ILE A 46 6.32 -1.22 2.44
CA ILE A 46 5.18 -0.56 3.07
C ILE A 46 3.88 -1.32 2.79
N LEU A 47 2.96 -1.32 3.75
CA LEU A 47 1.63 -1.89 3.63
C LEU A 47 0.65 -1.07 4.48
N LEU A 48 -0.43 -0.58 3.88
CA LEU A 48 -1.56 -0.04 4.63
C LEU A 48 -2.52 -1.19 4.98
N ASP A 49 -2.72 -1.43 6.28
CA ASP A 49 -3.64 -2.44 6.82
C ASP A 49 -4.68 -1.75 7.71
N GLY A 50 -5.87 -1.53 7.16
CA GLY A 50 -6.92 -0.78 7.84
C GLY A 50 -6.50 0.64 8.20
N ASP A 51 -6.34 0.91 9.49
CA ASP A 51 -5.97 2.19 10.08
C ASP A 51 -4.50 2.24 10.53
N ARG A 52 -3.66 1.32 10.04
CA ARG A 52 -2.23 1.22 10.38
C ARG A 52 -1.36 1.18 9.14
N LEU A 53 -0.28 1.96 9.14
CA LEU A 53 0.77 1.86 8.13
C LEU A 53 1.89 0.97 8.68
N ILE A 54 2.08 -0.19 8.06
CA ILE A 54 3.14 -1.12 8.40
C ILE A 54 4.32 -0.86 7.48
N VAL A 55 5.51 -0.68 8.07
CA VAL A 55 6.73 -0.40 7.33
C VAL A 55 7.85 -1.33 7.81
N SER A 56 8.66 -1.84 6.89
CA SER A 56 9.80 -2.68 7.25
C SER A 56 11.10 -2.17 6.63
N PHE A 57 12.14 -2.05 7.47
CA PHE A 57 13.49 -1.62 7.11
C PHE A 57 14.50 -2.47 7.88
N ASN A 58 15.54 -3.00 7.22
CA ASN A 58 16.74 -3.57 7.87
C ASN A 58 16.50 -4.50 9.06
N GLY A 59 15.57 -5.43 8.93
CA GLY A 59 15.26 -6.37 10.03
C GLY A 59 14.40 -5.77 11.14
N TYR A 60 13.88 -4.57 10.96
CA TYR A 60 12.84 -3.98 11.80
C TYR A 60 11.52 -3.92 11.05
N THR A 61 10.43 -4.02 11.81
CA THR A 61 9.08 -3.68 11.38
C THR A 61 8.53 -2.62 12.32
N TYR A 62 7.96 -1.59 11.74
CA TYR A 62 7.38 -0.45 12.41
C TYR A 62 5.91 -0.37 12.05
N CYS A 63 5.14 0.23 12.95
CA CYS A 63 3.79 0.66 12.65
C CYS A 63 3.68 2.13 12.95
N LEU A 64 3.23 2.88 11.95
CA LEU A 64 2.96 4.30 12.03
C LEU A 64 1.46 4.52 11.97
N ASP A 65 1.01 5.57 12.65
CA ASP A 65 -0.28 6.18 12.38
C ASP A 65 -0.23 6.79 10.97
N PRO A 66 -1.11 6.39 10.04
CA PRO A 66 -1.00 6.81 8.65
C PRO A 66 -1.37 8.28 8.43
N VAL A 67 -2.10 8.92 9.34
CA VAL A 67 -2.54 10.31 9.19
C VAL A 67 -1.48 11.28 9.70
N THR A 68 -0.78 10.89 10.77
CA THR A 68 0.17 11.76 11.48
C THR A 68 1.63 11.38 11.30
N GLY A 69 1.91 10.15 10.84
CA GLY A 69 3.26 9.58 10.79
C GLY A 69 3.80 9.16 12.17
N ALA A 70 2.99 9.26 13.23
CA ALA A 70 3.45 8.95 14.58
C ALA A 70 3.76 7.46 14.75
N LEU A 71 4.90 7.14 15.37
CA LEU A 71 5.27 5.76 15.69
C LEU A 71 4.32 5.17 16.74
N VAL A 72 3.65 4.07 16.38
CA VAL A 72 2.76 3.31 17.26
C VAL A 72 3.54 2.18 17.94
N TRP A 73 4.29 1.39 17.18
CA TRP A 73 5.14 0.33 17.70
C TRP A 73 6.33 -0.01 16.78
N LYS A 74 7.35 -0.67 17.36
CA LYS A 74 8.56 -1.17 16.68
C LYS A 74 8.83 -2.62 17.07
N ASN A 75 9.26 -3.43 16.11
CA ASN A 75 9.68 -4.82 16.30
C ASN A 75 11.03 -5.08 15.59
N PRO A 76 12.08 -5.53 16.30
CA PRO A 76 13.42 -5.75 15.75
C PRO A 76 13.66 -7.07 14.99
N LEU A 77 12.63 -7.86 14.67
CA LEU A 77 12.70 -9.18 14.01
C LEU A 77 13.99 -9.96 14.32
N LYS A 78 14.31 -10.10 15.61
CA LYS A 78 15.63 -10.58 16.07
C LYS A 78 15.99 -11.92 15.43
N GLY A 79 17.20 -11.98 14.87
CA GLY A 79 17.75 -13.18 14.25
C GLY A 79 17.19 -13.51 12.85
N LYS A 80 16.47 -12.59 12.20
CA LYS A 80 15.98 -12.77 10.82
C LYS A 80 16.87 -12.11 9.75
N GLY A 81 17.80 -11.25 10.15
CA GLY A 81 18.72 -10.56 9.24
C GLY A 81 18.10 -9.32 8.58
N THR A 82 18.78 -8.77 7.58
CA THR A 82 18.48 -7.47 6.93
C THR A 82 18.12 -7.62 5.46
N GLY A 83 17.52 -8.76 5.06
CA GLY A 83 17.10 -9.00 3.69
C GLY A 83 15.97 -8.08 3.23
N VAL A 84 15.61 -8.16 1.95
CA VAL A 84 14.49 -7.39 1.38
C VAL A 84 13.18 -7.91 1.97
N PRO A 85 12.42 -7.10 2.72
CA PRO A 85 11.18 -7.55 3.34
C PRO A 85 10.05 -7.64 2.31
N VAL A 86 9.09 -8.54 2.57
CA VAL A 86 7.78 -8.57 1.91
C VAL A 86 6.71 -8.52 2.98
N LEU A 87 5.72 -7.66 2.78
CA LEU A 87 4.60 -7.51 3.69
C LEU A 87 3.32 -8.01 3.02
N ALA A 88 2.52 -8.76 3.76
CA ALA A 88 1.20 -9.21 3.34
C ALA A 88 0.25 -9.13 4.54
N SER A 89 -1.01 -8.81 4.28
CA SER A 89 -2.09 -8.85 5.27
C SER A 89 -3.34 -9.44 4.62
N ILE A 90 -4.16 -10.11 5.43
CA ILE A 90 -5.49 -10.59 5.02
C ILE A 90 -6.43 -9.42 4.65
N HIS A 91 -6.07 -8.19 5.02
CA HIS A 91 -6.83 -6.99 4.70
C HIS A 91 -6.20 -6.15 3.56
N GLY A 92 -5.08 -6.56 2.94
CA GLY A 92 -4.43 -5.83 1.84
C GLY A 92 -4.55 -6.54 0.48
N THR A 93 -4.68 -5.89 -0.68
CA THR A 93 -5.20 -4.56 -1.01
C THR A 93 -6.71 -4.73 -1.24
N SER A 94 -7.58 -3.95 -0.60
CA SER A 94 -9.02 -4.00 -0.89
C SER A 94 -9.32 -3.34 -2.25
N GLY A 95 -8.91 -3.99 -3.33
CA GLY A 95 -9.72 -4.01 -4.54
C GLY A 95 -10.80 -5.05 -4.33
N ALA A 96 -11.97 -4.66 -3.80
CA ALA A 96 -13.15 -5.48 -4.01
C ALA A 96 -13.24 -5.79 -5.53
N PRO A 97 -13.62 -7.01 -5.95
CA PRO A 97 -13.79 -7.28 -7.37
C PRO A 97 -14.77 -6.25 -7.93
N VAL A 98 -14.31 -5.36 -8.81
CA VAL A 98 -15.22 -4.48 -9.54
C VAL A 98 -16.11 -5.40 -10.37
N PRO A 99 -17.44 -5.44 -10.16
CA PRO A 99 -18.31 -6.22 -11.02
C PRO A 99 -18.16 -5.67 -12.43
N ARG A 100 -17.58 -6.46 -13.34
CA ARG A 100 -17.53 -6.08 -14.75
C ARG A 100 -18.99 -5.92 -15.21
N PRO A 101 -19.37 -4.80 -15.86
CA PRO A 101 -20.68 -4.71 -16.48
C PRO A 101 -20.82 -5.90 -17.42
N LYS A 102 -21.89 -6.69 -17.26
CA LYS A 102 -22.28 -7.66 -18.28
C LYS A 102 -22.54 -6.82 -19.52
N HIS A 103 -21.66 -6.89 -20.52
CA HIS A 103 -22.00 -6.37 -21.84
C HIS A 103 -23.23 -7.16 -22.26
N GLY A 104 -24.35 -6.46 -22.31
CA GLY A 104 -25.60 -7.03 -22.77
C GLY A 104 -25.49 -7.27 -24.26
N GLY A 105 -25.78 -8.51 -24.66
CA GLY A 105 -26.21 -8.89 -26.00
C GLY A 105 -25.22 -8.57 -27.12
N ASP A 106 -24.38 -9.55 -27.45
CA ASP A 106 -24.01 -9.75 -28.85
C ASP A 106 -24.62 -11.09 -29.27
N ASP A 107 -25.54 -10.99 -30.22
CA ASP A 107 -26.28 -12.09 -30.83
C ASP A 107 -25.31 -13.05 -31.52
N ASP A 108 -25.23 -14.28 -31.02
CA ASP A 108 -24.55 -15.38 -31.70
C ASP A 108 -25.45 -15.93 -32.83
N SER A 109 -25.49 -15.21 -33.95
CA SER A 109 -25.86 -15.81 -35.23
C SER A 109 -24.61 -16.35 -35.93
N GLY A 110 -23.98 -17.37 -35.32
CA GLY A 110 -22.88 -18.14 -35.88
C GLY A 110 -23.36 -19.47 -36.47
N VAL A 111 -23.31 -19.60 -37.78
CA VAL A 111 -23.74 -20.77 -38.56
C VAL A 111 -22.88 -22.00 -38.22
N HIS A 112 -23.49 -23.07 -37.70
CA HIS A 112 -22.85 -24.38 -37.58
C HIS A 112 -22.81 -25.08 -38.95
N VAL A 113 -21.65 -25.09 -39.61
CA VAL A 113 -21.37 -26.03 -40.71
C VAL A 113 -20.74 -27.28 -40.10
N SER A 114 -21.47 -28.40 -40.14
CA SER A 114 -20.93 -29.71 -39.77
C SER A 114 -20.20 -30.30 -40.98
N VAL A 115 -18.91 -30.63 -40.82
CA VAL A 115 -18.19 -31.47 -41.78
C VAL A 115 -18.18 -32.88 -41.21
N ASN A 116 -18.95 -33.79 -41.82
CA ASN A 116 -18.86 -35.22 -41.55
C ASN A 116 -17.62 -35.80 -42.24
N THR A 117 -17.01 -36.79 -41.59
CA THR A 117 -15.87 -37.60 -42.06
C THR A 117 -16.24 -38.45 -43.28
#